data_AF-A0A935YLF8-F1
#
_entry.id   AF-A0A935YLF8-F1
#
_cell.length_a   1.000
_cell.length_b   1.000
_cell.length_c   1.000
_cell.angle_alpha   90.00
_cell.angle_beta   90.00
_cell.angle_gamma   90.00
#
_symmetry.space_group_name_H-M   'P 1'
#
loop_
_entity.id
_entity.type
_entity.pdbx_description
1 polymer ?
#
loop_
_entity_poly.entity_id
_entity_poly.type
_entity_poly.pdbx_seq_one_letter_code
_entity_poly.pdbx_strand_id
1 'polypeptide(L)'
;MDFHELQKTRIADLRTMAKEKCPDVTGLIGLRKDELVDLLAERLHIERPHRHVVPGLGKRAIKAEIRRLKATRLDALASGDREALHTTRQAIHRRKRKLRRLASLG
;
A
#
# COMPACT_ATOMS: atom_id res chain seq x y z
N MET A 1 -6.60 13.99 -19.75
CA MET A 1 -6.70 14.12 -18.28
C MET A 1 -6.39 12.76 -17.70
N ASP A 2 -5.32 12.66 -16.91
CA ASP A 2 -4.90 11.40 -16.29
C ASP A 2 -5.39 11.28 -14.83
N PHE A 3 -5.24 10.09 -14.25
CA PHE A 3 -5.67 9.83 -12.87
C PHE A 3 -4.84 10.63 -11.83
N HIS A 4 -3.59 10.94 -12.15
CA HIS A 4 -2.68 11.67 -11.27
C HIS A 4 -3.02 13.17 -11.22
N GLU A 5 -3.46 13.73 -12.34
CA GLU A 5 -4.00 15.08 -12.46
C GLU A 5 -5.25 15.20 -11.58
N LEU A 6 -6.19 14.25 -11.65
CA LEU A 6 -7.35 14.19 -10.75
C LEU A 6 -6.93 14.18 -9.27
N GLN A 7 -5.94 13.37 -8.90
CA GLN A 7 -5.43 13.32 -7.52
C GLN A 7 -4.79 14.63 -7.06
N LYS A 8 -4.21 15.41 -7.97
CA LYS A 8 -3.57 16.70 -7.64
C LYS A 8 -4.58 17.85 -7.57
N THR A 9 -5.69 17.76 -8.30
CA THR A 9 -6.73 18.79 -8.32
C THR A 9 -7.31 19.03 -6.92
N ARG A 10 -7.71 20.28 -6.64
CA ARG A 10 -8.32 20.64 -5.35
C ARG A 10 -9.70 19.99 -5.24
N ILE A 11 -10.09 19.62 -4.01
CA ILE A 11 -11.41 19.03 -3.77
C ILE A 11 -12.58 19.91 -4.23
N ALA A 12 -12.42 21.23 -4.20
CA ALA A 12 -13.42 22.18 -4.69
C ALA A 12 -13.63 22.02 -6.21
N ASP A 13 -12.54 21.99 -6.97
CA ASP A 13 -12.60 21.87 -8.43
C ASP A 13 -13.09 20.47 -8.84
N LEU A 14 -12.69 19.41 -8.12
CA LEU A 14 -13.21 18.06 -8.32
C LEU A 14 -14.73 17.99 -8.12
N ARG A 15 -15.29 18.72 -7.14
CA ARG A 15 -16.73 18.78 -6.93
C ARG A 15 -17.43 19.53 -8.06
N THR A 16 -16.84 20.60 -8.57
CA THR A 16 -17.38 21.33 -9.72
C THR A 16 -17.40 20.42 -10.95
N MET A 17 -16.30 19.73 -11.24
CA MET A 17 -16.22 18.77 -12.33
C MET A 17 -17.22 17.61 -12.16
N ALA A 18 -17.39 17.10 -10.94
CA ALA A 18 -18.34 16.03 -10.66
C ALA A 18 -19.79 16.49 -10.86
N LYS A 19 -20.14 17.74 -10.53
CA LYS A 19 -21.47 18.30 -10.81
C LYS A 19 -21.76 18.40 -12.30
N GLU A 20 -20.78 18.75 -13.11
CA GLU A 20 -20.92 18.88 -14.56
C GLU A 20 -20.95 17.52 -15.27
N LYS A 21 -20.10 16.58 -14.84
CA LYS A 21 -19.91 15.29 -15.51
C LYS A 21 -20.80 14.18 -14.97
N CYS A 22 -21.26 14.30 -13.72
CA CYS A 22 -22.05 13.29 -13.02
C CYS A 22 -23.30 13.92 -12.39
N PRO A 23 -24.20 14.52 -13.18
CA PRO A 23 -25.40 15.20 -12.67
C PRO A 23 -26.39 14.24 -11.97
N ASP A 24 -26.25 12.94 -12.22
CA ASP A 24 -27.00 11.85 -11.63
C ASP A 24 -26.53 11.49 -10.20
N VAL A 25 -25.36 11.98 -9.77
CA VAL A 25 -24.79 11.65 -8.45
C VAL A 25 -25.18 12.72 -7.42
N THR A 26 -26.06 12.35 -6.50
CA THR A 26 -26.41 13.18 -5.33
C THR A 26 -25.40 13.00 -4.20
N GLY A 27 -25.13 14.05 -3.43
CA GLY A 27 -24.28 13.95 -2.23
C GLY A 27 -22.79 14.21 -2.42
N LEU A 28 -22.37 14.81 -3.55
CA LEU A 28 -20.97 15.14 -3.87
C LEU A 28 -20.21 15.94 -2.78
N ILE A 29 -20.92 16.68 -1.94
CA ILE A 29 -20.34 17.47 -0.84
C ILE A 29 -19.83 16.58 0.30
N GLY A 30 -20.47 15.43 0.53
CA GLY A 30 -20.08 14.48 1.58
C GLY A 30 -18.93 13.54 1.19
N LEU A 31 -18.62 13.45 -0.11
CA LEU A 31 -17.57 12.58 -0.60
C LEU A 31 -16.17 13.11 -0.26
N ARG A 32 -15.29 12.18 0.12
CA ARG A 32 -13.86 12.42 0.30
C ARG A 32 -13.19 12.62 -1.04
N LYS A 33 -12.00 13.23 -1.03
CA LYS A 33 -11.25 13.53 -2.26
C LYS A 33 -11.00 12.27 -3.10
N ASP A 34 -10.60 11.17 -2.47
CA ASP A 34 -10.32 9.91 -3.18
C ASP A 34 -11.58 9.33 -3.84
N GLU A 35 -12.73 9.44 -3.16
CA GLU A 35 -14.02 8.97 -3.69
C GLU A 35 -14.48 9.81 -4.90
N LEU A 36 -14.24 11.13 -4.87
CA LEU A 36 -14.53 12.02 -6.00
C LEU A 36 -13.62 11.73 -7.21
N VAL A 37 -12.34 11.47 -6.96
CA VAL A 37 -11.37 11.10 -8.01
C VAL A 37 -11.78 9.78 -8.66
N ASP A 38 -12.19 8.79 -7.86
CA ASP A 38 -12.61 7.49 -8.37
C ASP A 38 -13.87 7.58 -9.22
N LEU A 39 -14.87 8.34 -8.74
CA LEU A 39 -16.12 8.56 -9.45
C LEU A 39 -15.91 9.28 -10.79
N LEU A 40 -15.04 10.30 -10.80
CA LEU A 40 -14.66 11.00 -12.03
C LEU A 40 -13.83 10.13 -12.96
N ALA A 41 -12.90 9.33 -12.45
CA ALA A 41 -12.08 8.43 -13.25
C ALA A 41 -12.95 7.37 -13.94
N GLU A 42 -13.93 6.79 -13.24
CA GLU A 42 -14.87 5.83 -13.80
C GLU A 42 -15.73 6.44 -14.90
N ARG A 43 -16.27 7.64 -14.66
CA ARG A 43 -17.15 8.33 -15.63
C ARG A 43 -16.42 8.92 -16.83
N LEU A 44 -15.17 9.30 -16.67
CA LEU A 44 -14.32 9.79 -17.76
C LEU A 44 -13.55 8.65 -18.44
N HIS A 45 -13.78 7.39 -18.06
CA HIS A 45 -13.06 6.22 -18.56
C HIS A 45 -11.53 6.34 -18.47
N ILE A 46 -11.05 6.98 -17.41
CA ILE A 46 -9.61 7.15 -17.14
C ILE A 46 -9.12 5.88 -16.45
N GLU A 47 -8.16 5.20 -17.08
CA GLU A 47 -7.52 4.03 -16.46
C GLU A 47 -6.85 4.43 -15.15
N ARG A 48 -7.25 3.76 -14.07
CA ARG A 48 -6.54 3.86 -12.79
C ARG A 48 -5.17 3.22 -13.01
N PRO A 49 -4.06 3.94 -12.81
CA PRO A 49 -2.76 3.30 -12.76
C PRO A 49 -2.87 2.24 -11.66
N HIS A 50 -2.81 0.96 -12.05
CA HIS A 50 -2.88 -0.13 -11.11
C HIS A 50 -1.82 0.16 -10.05
N ARG A 51 -2.26 0.46 -8.81
CA ARG A 51 -1.34 0.48 -7.69
C ARG A 51 -0.84 -0.95 -7.63
N HIS A 52 0.37 -1.20 -8.14
CA HIS A 52 1.01 -2.52 -8.14
C HIS A 52 1.26 -2.92 -6.69
N VAL A 53 0.19 -3.28 -5.98
CA VAL A 53 0.25 -4.08 -4.78
C VAL A 53 0.50 -5.47 -5.31
N VAL A 54 1.77 -5.79 -5.59
CA VAL A 54 2.19 -7.14 -5.97
C VAL A 54 1.46 -8.12 -5.04
N PRO A 55 0.62 -9.04 -5.54
CA PRO A 55 -0.07 -10.01 -4.71
C PRO A 55 0.97 -10.96 -4.12
N GLY A 56 1.48 -10.60 -2.95
CA GLY A 56 2.56 -11.33 -2.29
C GLY A 56 2.74 -10.82 -0.87
N LEU A 57 2.73 -11.75 0.09
CA LEU A 57 2.96 -11.55 1.53
C LEU A 57 2.90 -10.09 1.97
N GLY A 58 1.68 -9.59 2.23
CA GLY A 58 1.46 -8.20 2.65
C GLY A 58 2.31 -7.81 3.86
N LYS A 59 2.44 -6.50 4.13
CA LYS A 59 3.27 -5.95 5.24
C LYS A 59 3.03 -6.70 6.58
N ARG A 60 1.79 -7.14 6.84
CA ARG A 60 1.42 -7.95 8.02
C ARG A 60 2.10 -9.32 8.05
N ALA A 61 2.15 -10.03 6.93
CA ALA A 61 2.73 -11.37 6.86
C ALA A 61 4.26 -11.34 7.01
N ILE A 62 4.94 -10.36 6.39
CA ILE A 62 6.39 -10.17 6.59
C ILE A 62 6.70 -9.84 8.06
N LYS A 63 5.87 -9.01 8.72
CA LYS A 63 6.02 -8.75 10.16
C LYS A 63 5.83 -10.00 11.01
N ALA A 64 4.86 -10.86 10.67
CA ALA A 64 4.63 -12.13 11.36
C ALA A 64 5.83 -13.07 11.22
N GLU A 65 6.41 -13.16 10.03
CA GLU A 65 7.57 -14.01 9.76
C GLU A 65 8.83 -13.50 10.49
N ILE A 66 9.04 -12.18 10.56
CA ILE A 66 10.12 -11.59 11.38
C ILE A 66 9.96 -11.96 12.86
N ARG A 67 8.73 -12.00 13.39
CA ARG A 67 8.49 -12.42 14.79
C ARG A 67 8.87 -13.88 15.01
N ARG A 68 8.46 -14.78 14.10
CA ARG A 68 8.84 -16.21 14.16
C ARG A 68 10.35 -16.39 14.15
N LEU A 69 11.05 -15.74 13.22
CA LEU A 69 12.52 -15.82 13.15
C LEU A 69 13.22 -15.24 14.39
N LYS A 70 12.63 -14.26 15.07
CA LYS A 70 13.19 -13.76 16.33
C LYS A 70 13.11 -14.81 17.45
N ALA A 71 12.04 -15.61 17.49
CA ALA A 71 11.92 -16.74 18.42
C ALA A 71 13.02 -17.78 18.12
N THR A 72 13.12 -18.23 16.86
CA THR A 72 14.18 -19.16 16.43
C THR A 72 15.60 -18.63 16.72
N ARG A 73 15.80 -17.31 16.64
CA ARG A 73 17.08 -16.68 16.99
C ARG A 73 17.39 -16.80 18.48
N LEU A 74 16.39 -16.68 19.35
CA LEU A 74 16.56 -16.83 20.79
C LEU A 74 16.89 -18.30 21.11
N ASP A 75 16.18 -19.24 20.49
CA ASP A 75 16.44 -20.67 20.66
C ASP A 75 17.86 -21.05 20.22
N ALA A 76 18.29 -20.58 19.05
CA ALA A 76 19.66 -20.78 18.55
C ALA A 76 20.74 -20.12 19.44
N LEU A 77 20.40 -19.02 20.11
CA LEU A 77 21.31 -18.35 21.04
C LEU A 77 21.42 -19.13 22.35
N ALA A 78 20.32 -19.72 22.81
CA ALA A 78 20.29 -20.58 24.00
C ALA A 78 21.01 -21.92 23.77
N SER A 79 20.88 -22.51 22.57
CA SER A 79 21.57 -23.76 22.21
C SER A 79 23.04 -23.58 21.82
N GLY A 80 23.51 -22.34 21.67
CA GLY A 80 24.88 -22.05 21.22
C GLY A 80 25.13 -22.37 19.74
N ASP A 81 24.08 -22.63 18.96
CA ASP A 81 24.18 -22.97 17.54
C ASP A 81 24.49 -21.73 16.70
N ARG A 82 25.79 -21.57 16.37
CA ARG A 82 26.31 -20.43 15.61
C ARG A 82 25.81 -20.41 14.17
N GLU A 83 25.58 -21.58 13.55
CA GLU A 83 25.11 -21.66 12.17
C GLU A 83 23.63 -21.27 12.07
N ALA A 84 22.79 -21.82 12.95
CA ALA A 84 21.39 -21.43 13.06
C ALA A 84 21.24 -19.94 13.41
N LEU A 85 22.12 -19.40 14.26
CA LEU A 85 22.13 -17.99 14.61
C LEU A 85 22.50 -17.11 13.41
N HIS A 86 23.50 -17.49 12.61
CA HIS A 86 23.90 -16.76 11.41
C HIS A 86 22.78 -16.73 10.37
N THR A 87 22.24 -17.90 10.02
CA THR A 87 21.18 -18.05 9.01
C THR A 87 19.92 -17.29 9.41
N THR A 88 19.51 -17.38 10.68
CA THR A 88 18.34 -16.68 11.20
C THR A 88 18.52 -15.15 11.20
N ARG A 89 19.72 -14.65 11.52
CA ARG A 89 20.02 -13.20 11.41
C ARG A 89 19.89 -12.72 9.96
N GLN A 90 20.48 -13.44 9.00
CA GLN A 90 20.38 -13.09 7.57
C GLN A 90 18.94 -13.09 7.08
N ALA A 91 18.16 -14.11 7.48
CA ALA A 91 16.75 -14.25 7.21
C ALA A 91 15.93 -13.03 7.71
N ILE A 92 16.21 -12.55 8.92
CA ILE A 92 15.59 -11.34 9.49
C ILE A 92 15.99 -10.09 8.70
N HIS A 93 17.28 -9.92 8.37
CA HIS A 93 17.77 -8.76 7.61
C HIS A 93 17.12 -8.66 6.23
N ARG A 94 17.04 -9.78 5.50
CA ARG A 94 16.39 -9.83 4.17
C ARG A 94 14.91 -9.43 4.24
N ARG A 95 14.17 -9.94 5.23
CA ARG A 95 12.74 -9.62 5.43
C ARG A 95 12.51 -8.17 5.85
N LYS A 96 13.36 -7.61 6.71
CA LYS A 96 13.35 -6.17 7.05
C LYS A 96 13.62 -5.29 5.82
N ARG A 97 14.58 -5.67 4.95
CA ARG A 97 14.83 -4.97 3.67
C ARG A 97 13.63 -5.05 2.73
N LYS A 98 12.98 -6.20 2.63
CA LYS A 98 11.73 -6.37 1.84
C LYS A 98 10.61 -5.47 2.39
N LEU A 99 10.43 -5.41 3.71
CA LEU A 99 9.44 -4.54 4.35
C LEU A 99 9.70 -3.05 4.07
N ARG A 100 10.96 -2.60 4.13
CA ARG A 100 11.32 -1.22 3.80
C ARG A 100 11.06 -0.88 2.35
N ARG A 101 11.40 -1.77 1.42
CA ARG A 101 11.08 -1.60 -0.01
C ARG A 101 9.58 -1.50 -0.26
N LEU A 102 8.78 -2.36 0.39
CA LEU A 102 7.32 -2.27 0.32
C LEU A 102 6.73 -1.02 1.01
N ALA A 103 7.48 -0.38 1.91
CA ALA A 103 7.08 0.85 2.57
C ALA A 103 7.46 2.10 1.75
N SER A 104 8.52 2.05 0.93
CA SER A 104 8.89 3.13 0.01
C SER A 104 8.12 3.09 -1.32
N LEU A 105 7.52 1.93 -1.66
CA LEU A 105 6.75 1.72 -2.89
C LEU A 105 5.24 2.02 -2.75
N GLY A 106 4.76 2.48 -1.59
CA GLY A 106 3.33 2.70 -1.37
C GLY A 106 3.07 3.84 -0.42
#